data_AF-T0YXX4-F1
#
_entry.id   AF-T0YXX4-F1
#
_cell.length_a   1.000
_cell.length_b   1.000
_cell.length_c   1.000
_cell.angle_alpha   90.00
_cell.angle_beta   90.00
_cell.angle_gamma   90.00
#
_symmetry.space_group_name_H-M   'P 1'
#
loop_
_entity.id
_entity.type
_entity.pdbx_description
1 polymer ?
#
loop_
_entity_poly.entity_id
_entity_poly.type
_entity_poly.pdbx_seq_one_letter_code
_entity_poly.pdbx_strand_id
1 'polypeptide(L)' 'MTDGQVAYVRIVSGRGGPCRLANPWGARQAVTVRIAGAKPVVLHGAVLSVATHAGERLTYIPRTTSAA' A
#
# COMPACT_ATOMS: atom_id res chain seq x y z
N MET A 1 -18.59 8.58 4.06
CA MET A 1 -17.38 8.79 4.90
C MET A 1 -17.14 7.48 5.60
N THR A 2 -15.94 6.90 5.50
CA THR A 2 -15.52 5.79 6.36
C THR A 2 -15.10 6.40 7.69
N ASP A 3 -15.51 5.86 8.84
CA ASP A 3 -15.38 6.41 10.22
C ASP A 3 -13.96 6.84 10.64
N GLY A 4 -13.38 7.86 10.01
CA GLY A 4 -11.96 8.23 10.14
C GLY A 4 -10.97 7.24 9.55
N GLN A 5 -11.44 6.15 8.93
CA GLN A 5 -10.58 5.11 8.38
C GLN A 5 -10.10 5.45 6.96
N VAL A 6 -8.79 5.33 6.73
CA VAL A 6 -8.18 5.50 5.40
C VAL A 6 -8.75 4.43 4.45
N ALA A 7 -9.31 4.83 3.31
CA ALA A 7 -9.86 3.85 2.35
C ALA A 7 -8.77 3.21 1.47
N TYR A 8 -7.83 4.02 1.02
CA TYR A 8 -6.66 3.62 0.23
C TYR A 8 -5.60 4.73 0.31
N VAL A 9 -4.36 4.40 -0.04
CA VAL A 9 -3.28 5.39 -0.21
C VAL A 9 -2.77 5.32 -1.65
N ARG A 10 -2.57 6.48 -2.29
CA ARG A 10 -1.96 6.57 -3.62
C ARG A 10 -0.70 7.40 -3.56
N ILE A 11 0.40 6.86 -4.06
CA ILE A 11 1.72 7.50 -4.09
C ILE A 11 2.23 7.54 -5.52
N VAL A 12 2.79 8.69 -5.93
CA VAL A 12 3.55 8.81 -7.17
C VAL A 12 5.03 8.95 -6.80
N SER A 13 5.84 8.03 -7.30
CA SER A 13 7.28 8.03 -7.07
C SER A 13 7.97 9.00 -8.03
N GLY A 14 8.29 10.21 -7.57
CA GLY A 14 8.93 11.22 -8.43
C GLY A 14 10.36 10.86 -8.87
N ARG A 15 11.12 10.16 -8.02
CA ARG A 15 12.54 9.86 -8.25
C ARG A 15 12.87 8.36 -8.30
N GLY A 16 11.98 7.49 -7.84
CA GLY A 16 12.32 6.08 -7.56
C GLY A 16 12.96 5.90 -6.18
N GLY A 17 13.40 4.67 -5.89
CA GLY A 17 14.01 4.27 -4.64
C GLY A 17 13.04 3.56 -3.68
N PRO A 18 13.43 3.36 -2.41
CA PRO A 18 12.57 2.69 -1.45
C PRO A 18 11.41 3.59 -1.01
N CYS A 19 10.18 3.11 -1.18
CA CYS A 19 8.99 3.69 -0.59
C CYS A 19 8.66 2.94 0.71
N ARG A 20 8.68 3.65 1.84
CA ARG A 20 8.33 3.12 3.17
C ARG A 20 7.11 3.86 3.69
N LEU A 21 5.97 3.18 3.70
CA LEU A 21 4.70 3.72 4.19
C LEU A 21 4.39 3.10 5.56
N ALA A 22 4.25 3.94 6.59
CA ALA A 22 3.65 3.49 7.85
C ALA A 22 2.24 2.98 7.57
N ASN A 23 1.92 1.74 7.98
CA ASN A 23 0.67 1.07 7.64
C ASN A 23 -0.51 1.78 8.31
N PRO A 24 -1.33 2.57 7.57
CA PRO A 24 -2.40 3.37 8.16
C PRO A 24 -3.54 2.53 8.74
N TRP A 25 -3.58 1.24 8.41
CA TRP A 25 -4.59 0.29 8.86
C TRP A 25 -4.12 -0.60 10.02
N GLY A 26 -2.91 -0.38 10.52
CA GLY A 26 -2.34 -1.12 11.65
C GLY A 26 -1.50 -2.33 11.23
N ALA A 27 -0.57 -2.72 12.09
CA ALA A 27 0.51 -3.67 11.75
C ALA A 27 0.03 -5.08 11.33
N ARG A 28 -1.18 -5.47 11.75
CA ARG A 28 -1.77 -6.77 11.41
C ARG A 28 -2.56 -6.75 10.09
N GLN A 29 -2.88 -5.56 9.59
CA GLN A 29 -3.66 -5.44 8.37
C GLN A 29 -2.81 -5.81 7.15
N ALA A 30 -3.28 -6.78 6.38
CA ALA A 30 -2.73 -7.12 5.07
C ALA A 30 -3.10 -6.03 4.06
N VAL A 31 -2.14 -5.61 3.24
CA VAL A 31 -2.32 -4.55 2.26
C VAL A 31 -1.90 -5.02 0.88
N THR A 32 -2.81 -4.90 -0.08
CA THR A 32 -2.48 -5.12 -1.50
C THR A 32 -1.90 -3.85 -2.07
N VAL A 33 -0.71 -3.93 -2.66
CA VAL A 33 -0.07 -2.84 -3.39
C VAL A 33 -0.12 -3.13 -4.87
N ARG A 34 -0.71 -2.20 -5.62
CA ARG A 34 -0.76 -2.22 -7.08
C ARG A 34 0.23 -1.20 -7.61
N ILE A 35 1.14 -1.64 -8.48
CA ILE A 35 2.08 -0.79 -9.21
C ILE A 35 1.75 -0.98 -10.70
N ALA A 36 1.62 0.12 -11.45
CA ALA A 36 1.28 0.04 -12.86
C ALA A 36 2.29 -0.82 -13.64
N GLY A 37 1.83 -1.82 -14.38
CA GLY A 37 2.69 -2.72 -15.16
C GLY A 37 3.32 -3.87 -14.37
N ALA A 38 3.12 -3.95 -13.05
CA ALA A 38 3.61 -5.05 -12.22
C ALA A 38 2.48 -5.91 -11.64
N LYS A 39 2.81 -7.14 -11.26
CA LYS A 39 1.89 -7.98 -10.50
C LYS A 39 1.62 -7.35 -9.12
N PRO A 40 0.37 -7.32 -8.64
CA PRO A 40 0.08 -6.85 -7.29
C PRO A 40 0.83 -7.68 -6.24
N VAL A 41 1.30 -7.02 -5.20
CA VAL A 41 1.98 -7.66 -4.06
C VAL A 41 1.16 -7.47 -2.80
N VAL A 42 1.24 -8.43 -1.87
CA VAL A 42 0.61 -8.32 -0.56
C VAL A 42 1.70 -8.10 0.48
N LEU A 43 1.52 -7.06 1.29
CA LEU A 43 2.45 -6.65 2.34
C LEU A 43 1.76 -6.69 3.70
N HIS A 44 2.57 -6.91 4.73
CA HIS A 44 2.15 -6.98 6.13
C HIS A 44 3.16 -6.22 7.00
N GLY A 45 2.74 -5.83 8.21
CA GLY A 45 3.59 -5.19 9.20
C GLY A 45 3.28 -3.70 9.40
N ALA A 46 3.98 -3.11 10.36
CA ALA A 46 3.82 -1.69 10.72
C ALA A 46 4.34 -0.73 9.64
N VAL A 47 5.28 -1.18 8.81
CA VAL A 47 5.82 -0.42 7.68
C VAL A 47 5.75 -1.29 6.44
N LEU A 48 5.10 -0.76 5.40
CA LEU A 48 4.98 -1.37 4.08
C LEU A 48 6.13 -0.85 3.22
N SER A 49 7.00 -1.73 2.74
CA SER A 49 8.21 -1.36 1.98
C SER A 49 8.15 -1.91 0.58
N VAL A 50 8.35 -1.04 -0.41
CA VAL A 50 8.37 -1.39 -1.84
C VAL A 50 9.50 -0.63 -2.53
N ALA A 51 10.26 -1.29 -3.40
CA ALA A 51 11.17 -0.59 -4.30
C ALA A 51 10.36 0.05 -5.44
N THR A 52 10.65 1.30 -5.77
CA THR A 52 9.96 2.03 -6.84
C THR A 52 10.93 2.56 -7.88
N HIS A 53 10.42 2.79 -9.09
CA HIS A 53 11.10 3.54 -10.15
C HIS A 53 10.49 4.95 -10.28
N ALA A 54 11.18 5.83 -11.00
CA ALA A 54 10.66 7.16 -11.28
C ALA A 54 9.40 7.08 -12.15
N GLY A 55 8.38 7.86 -11.81
CA GLY A 55 7.09 7.91 -12.51
C GLY A 55 6.09 6.83 -12.09
N GLU A 56 6.50 5.82 -11.31
CA GLU A 56 5.58 4.77 -10.87
C GLU A 56 4.46 5.31 -9.97
N ARG A 57 3.27 4.73 -10.14
CA ARG A 57 2.10 5.01 -9.32
C ARG A 57 1.74 3.76 -8.53
N LEU A 58 1.74 3.90 -7.21
CA LEU A 58 1.42 2.85 -6.27
C LEU A 58 0.06 3.12 -5.63
N THR A 59 -0.78 2.10 -5.57
CA THR A 59 -2.05 2.15 -4.84
C THR A 59 -2.06 1.06 -3.77
N TYR A 60 -2.14 1.47 -2.51
CA TYR A 60 -2.22 0.60 -1.34
C TYR A 60 -3.69 0.48 -0.93
N ILE A 61 -4.18 -0.75 -0.82
CA ILE A 61 -5.57 -1.06 -0.51
C ILE A 61 -5.57 -2.07 0.66
N PRO A 62 -6.23 -1.77 1.79
CA PRO A 62 -6.37 -2.75 2.85
C PRO A 62 -7.17 -3.93 2.32
N ARG A 63 -6.71 -5.15 2.56
CA ARG A 63 -7.54 -6.32 2.27
C ARG A 63 -8.64 -6.39 3.31
N THR A 64 -9.90 -6.46 2.89
CA THR A 64 -10.95 -6.88 3.82
C THR A 64 -10.60 -8.29 4.29
N THR A 65 -10.36 -8.45 5.59
CA THR A 65 -10.50 -9.78 6.20
C THR A 65 -11.97 -10.13 6.06
N SER A 66 -12.29 -11.02 5.12
CA SER A 66 -13.54 -11.76 5.25
C SER A 66 -13.42 -12.51 6.57
N ALA A 67 -14.27 -12.19 7.54
CA ALA A 67 -14.63 -13.20 8.51
C ALA A 67 -15.19 -14.39 7.72
N ALA A 68 -14.80 -15.59 8.16
CA ALA A 68 -15.15 -16.87 7.55
C ALA A 68 -16.66 -17.06 7.43
#